data_AF-A0A2M6WJM6-F1
#
_entry.id   AF-A0A2M6WJM6-F1
#
_cell.length_a   1.000
_cell.length_b   1.000
_cell.length_c   1.000
_cell.angle_alpha   90.00
_cell.angle_beta   90.00
_cell.angle_gamma   90.00
#
_symmetry.space_group_name_H-M   'P 1'
#
loop_
_entity.id
_entity.type
_entity.pdbx_description
1 polymer ?
#
loop_
_entity_poly.entity_id
_entity_poly.type
_entity_poly.pdbx_seq_one_letter_code
_entity_poly.pdbx_strand_id
1 'polypeptide(L)'
;MGKKKVSIQSSEEVLKESEKIQSAADKSAAKSAVKKAVSGNIYVKASYNNTIITVTNPKGDVMAWASSGGMGFKGPKKATPFAASKIVETLVEKLNKSGLKDVIVYVNGIGGGRDSAIRSFMNHGYNILAINDVTPVAHNGPTRKKPRRV
;
A
#
# COMPACT_ATOMS: atom_id res chain seq x y z
N MET A 1 6.15 52.82 2.90
CA MET A 1 5.13 52.02 2.19
C MET A 1 5.49 51.93 0.71
N GLY A 2 6.34 50.97 0.33
CA GLY A 2 6.78 50.79 -1.06
C GLY A 2 5.79 49.92 -1.82
N LYS A 3 5.17 50.46 -2.88
CA LYS A 3 4.34 49.67 -3.81
C LYS A 3 5.25 48.65 -4.52
N LYS A 4 5.15 47.38 -4.14
CA LYS A 4 5.73 46.29 -4.94
C LYS A 4 4.97 46.24 -6.27
N LYS A 5 5.65 46.63 -7.37
CA LYS A 5 5.19 46.28 -8.72
C LYS A 5 5.25 44.75 -8.84
N VAL A 6 4.09 44.11 -8.89
CA VAL A 6 3.98 42.70 -9.29
C VAL A 6 4.08 42.71 -10.81
N SER A 7 5.18 42.19 -11.35
CA SER A 7 5.29 41.85 -12.77
C SER A 7 4.29 40.74 -13.07
N ILE A 8 3.25 41.05 -13.83
CA ILE A 8 2.34 40.06 -14.39
C ILE A 8 3.16 39.30 -15.43
N GLN A 9 3.62 38.10 -15.08
CA GLN A 9 4.27 37.21 -16.05
C GLN A 9 3.26 36.92 -17.16
N SER A 10 3.73 37.02 -18.40
CA SER A 10 2.88 36.86 -19.57
C SER A 10 2.32 35.42 -19.62
N SER A 11 1.05 35.28 -20.01
CA SER A 11 0.36 33.98 -20.08
C SER A 11 1.14 32.95 -20.91
N GLU A 12 1.90 33.40 -21.92
CA GLU A 12 2.71 32.56 -22.80
C GLU A 12 3.94 31.94 -22.12
N GLU A 13 4.53 32.62 -21.13
CA GLU A 13 5.66 32.08 -20.36
C GLU A 13 5.19 31.00 -19.39
N VAL A 14 4.02 31.19 -18.77
CA VAL A 14 3.36 30.19 -17.92
C VAL A 14 2.95 28.95 -18.72
N LEU A 15 2.47 29.13 -19.96
CA LEU A 15 2.15 28.03 -20.87
C LEU A 15 3.40 27.25 -21.28
N LYS A 16 4.51 27.93 -21.64
CA LYS A 16 5.78 27.26 -21.96
C LYS A 16 6.43 26.55 -20.76
N GLU A 17 6.26 27.08 -19.55
CA GLU A 17 6.75 26.45 -18.33
C GLU A 17 5.90 25.23 -17.95
N SER A 18 4.57 25.30 -18.13
CA SER A 18 3.67 24.16 -17.92
C SER A 18 3.85 23.05 -18.96
N GLU A 19 4.11 23.37 -20.24
CA GLU A 19 4.46 22.39 -21.27
C GLU A 19 5.82 21.71 -21.01
N LYS A 20 6.79 22.44 -20.46
CA LYS A 20 8.09 21.86 -20.03
C LYS A 20 7.94 20.95 -18.82
N ILE A 21 7.08 21.32 -17.86
CA ILE A 21 6.77 20.48 -16.69
C ILE A 21 5.99 19.22 -17.12
N GLN A 22 5.04 19.34 -18.05
CA GLN A 22 4.29 18.21 -18.62
C GLN A 22 5.19 17.27 -19.40
N SER A 23 6.04 17.78 -20.29
CA SER A 23 6.97 16.94 -21.07
C SER A 23 8.06 16.27 -20.19
N ALA A 24 8.45 16.88 -19.08
CA ALA A 24 9.31 16.25 -18.08
C ALA A 24 8.56 15.16 -17.28
N ALA A 25 7.30 15.39 -16.93
CA ALA A 25 6.43 14.41 -16.29
C ALA A 25 6.18 13.21 -17.21
N ASP A 26 5.90 13.43 -18.50
CA ASP A 26 5.67 12.38 -19.49
C ASP A 26 6.94 11.57 -19.79
N LYS A 27 8.11 12.22 -19.86
CA LYS A 27 9.40 11.51 -19.99
C LYS A 27 9.74 10.68 -18.74
N SER A 28 9.36 11.14 -17.55
CA SER A 28 9.50 10.36 -16.31
C SER A 28 8.49 9.21 -16.22
N ALA A 29 7.29 9.38 -16.77
CA ALA A 29 6.28 8.34 -16.92
C ALA A 29 6.70 7.27 -17.94
N ALA A 30 7.33 7.66 -19.05
CA ALA A 30 7.85 6.74 -20.06
C ALA A 30 9.07 5.94 -19.58
N LYS A 31 9.97 6.54 -18.78
CA LYS A 31 11.11 5.82 -18.16
C LYS A 31 10.71 4.85 -17.05
N SER A 32 9.52 5.01 -16.47
CA SER A 32 9.00 4.16 -15.40
C SER A 32 7.90 3.22 -15.88
N ALA A 33 7.92 2.82 -17.15
CA ALA A 33 7.05 1.78 -17.71
C ALA A 33 7.37 0.42 -17.07
N VAL A 34 7.04 0.28 -15.79
CA VAL A 34 6.92 -0.96 -15.05
C VAL A 34 5.91 -1.79 -15.84
N LYS A 35 6.31 -3.01 -16.21
CA LYS A 35 5.43 -3.97 -16.90
C LYS A 35 4.10 -4.00 -16.15
N LYS A 36 3.02 -3.59 -16.84
CA LYS A 36 1.67 -3.59 -16.27
C LYS A 36 1.31 -5.04 -15.95
N ALA A 37 1.33 -5.38 -14.67
CA ALA A 37 0.87 -6.68 -14.20
C ALA A 37 -0.65 -6.60 -14.06
N VAL A 38 -1.37 -7.41 -14.83
CA VAL A 38 -2.84 -7.47 -14.76
C VAL A 38 -3.28 -8.16 -13.47
N SER A 39 -2.54 -9.19 -13.05
CA SER A 39 -2.76 -9.97 -11.85
C SER A 39 -1.60 -9.88 -10.87
N GLY A 40 -1.88 -10.04 -9.57
CA GLY A 40 -0.86 -10.14 -8.53
C GLY A 40 -1.33 -10.78 -7.24
N ASN A 41 -0.46 -10.79 -6.24
CA ASN A 41 -0.71 -11.39 -4.94
C ASN A 41 -0.55 -10.35 -3.82
N ILE A 42 -1.49 -10.32 -2.88
CA ILE A 42 -1.43 -9.51 -1.67
C ILE A 42 -1.16 -10.42 -0.48
N TYR A 43 -0.13 -10.10 0.31
CA TYR A 43 0.18 -10.76 1.57
C TYR A 43 -0.19 -9.84 2.73
N VAL A 44 -1.15 -10.26 3.55
CA VAL A 44 -1.59 -9.57 4.78
C VAL A 44 -1.05 -10.31 5.99
N LYS A 45 -0.06 -9.72 6.67
CA LYS A 45 0.44 -10.22 7.95
C LYS A 45 -0.22 -9.48 9.09
N ALA A 46 -1.21 -10.12 9.72
CA ALA A 46 -1.98 -9.59 10.83
C ALA A 46 -1.49 -10.19 12.16
N SER A 47 -0.65 -9.45 12.88
CA SER A 47 -0.21 -9.79 14.24
C SER A 47 -1.05 -9.05 15.28
N TYR A 48 -0.94 -9.42 16.56
CA TYR A 48 -1.63 -8.74 17.66
C TYR A 48 -1.21 -7.29 17.85
N ASN A 49 -0.01 -6.90 17.40
CA ASN A 49 0.57 -5.58 17.69
C ASN A 49 0.84 -4.74 16.43
N ASN A 50 0.65 -5.31 15.24
CA ASN A 50 0.97 -4.66 13.96
C ASN A 50 0.31 -5.40 12.80
N THR A 51 -0.03 -4.65 11.76
CA THR A 51 -0.44 -5.16 10.44
C THR A 51 0.55 -4.70 9.39
N ILE A 52 1.04 -5.64 8.58
CA ILE A 52 1.96 -5.39 7.45
C ILE A 52 1.30 -5.95 6.20
N ILE A 53 1.24 -5.15 5.14
CA ILE A 53 0.64 -5.53 3.87
C ILE A 53 1.69 -5.37 2.78
N THR A 54 1.87 -6.42 2.00
CA THR A 54 2.83 -6.48 0.88
C THR A 54 2.10 -6.88 -0.39
N VAL A 55 2.32 -6.14 -1.47
CA VAL A 55 1.76 -6.42 -2.78
C VAL A 55 2.88 -6.84 -3.72
N THR A 56 2.65 -7.92 -4.44
CA THR A 56 3.66 -8.59 -5.25
C THR A 56 3.10 -8.95 -6.62
N ASN A 57 4.01 -9.11 -7.57
CA ASN A 57 3.72 -9.76 -8.84
C ASN A 57 3.46 -11.27 -8.61
N PRO A 58 2.85 -11.99 -9.57
CA PRO A 58 2.68 -13.44 -9.49
C PRO A 58 4.00 -14.21 -9.35
N LYS A 59 5.12 -13.61 -9.79
CA LYS A 59 6.47 -14.14 -9.64
C LYS A 59 7.07 -13.99 -8.24
N GLY A 60 6.44 -13.21 -7.35
CA GLY A 60 6.92 -12.94 -5.99
C GLY A 60 7.71 -11.64 -5.83
N ASP A 61 7.96 -10.88 -6.90
CA ASP A 61 8.64 -9.58 -6.81
C ASP A 61 7.76 -8.55 -6.09
N VAL A 62 8.30 -7.87 -5.08
CA VAL A 62 7.57 -6.87 -4.29
C VAL A 62 7.42 -5.57 -5.10
N MET A 63 6.17 -5.15 -5.30
CA MET A 63 5.84 -3.89 -5.97
C MET A 63 5.74 -2.76 -4.95
N ALA A 64 4.96 -2.99 -3.89
CA ALA A 64 4.73 -2.02 -2.84
C ALA A 64 4.45 -2.74 -1.51
N TRP A 65 4.87 -2.12 -0.42
CA TRP A 65 4.54 -2.60 0.92
C TRP A 65 4.32 -1.40 1.86
N ALA A 66 3.56 -1.65 2.91
CA ALA A 66 3.32 -0.68 3.96
C ALA A 66 3.00 -1.39 5.29
N SER A 67 3.18 -0.69 6.39
CA SER A 67 2.88 -1.20 7.73
C SER A 67 2.26 -0.12 8.59
N SER A 68 1.51 -0.51 9.62
CA SER A 68 0.84 0.46 10.50
C SER A 68 1.84 1.38 11.21
N GLY A 69 3.00 0.84 11.62
CA GLY A 69 4.07 1.61 12.24
C GLY A 69 4.73 2.60 11.28
N GLY A 70 4.91 2.21 10.01
CA GLY A 70 5.50 3.07 8.96
C GLY A 70 4.64 4.29 8.63
N MET A 71 3.33 4.23 8.90
CA MET A 71 2.41 5.35 8.72
C MET A 71 2.26 6.25 9.96
N GLY A 72 3.00 5.97 11.03
CA GLY A 72 2.98 6.80 12.24
C GLY A 72 1.98 6.36 13.30
N PHE A 73 1.27 5.24 13.15
CA PHE A 73 0.51 4.67 14.26
C PHE A 73 1.46 4.15 15.35
N LYS A 74 1.24 4.57 16.60
CA LYS A 74 2.07 4.20 17.76
C LYS A 74 1.27 3.41 18.80
N GLY A 75 1.96 2.55 19.55
CA GLY A 75 1.39 1.78 20.65
C GLY A 75 0.24 0.85 20.20
N PRO A 76 -0.86 0.76 20.98
CA PRO A 76 -1.97 -0.15 20.68
C PRO A 76 -2.74 0.22 19.40
N LYS A 77 -2.65 1.49 18.95
CA LYS A 77 -3.33 1.96 17.74
C LYS A 77 -2.87 1.22 16.47
N LYS A 78 -1.68 0.61 16.49
CA LYS A 78 -1.11 -0.19 15.38
C LYS A 78 -1.90 -1.46 15.05
N ALA A 79 -2.55 -2.05 16.05
CA ALA A 79 -3.29 -3.31 15.90
C ALA A 79 -4.74 -3.11 15.45
N THR A 80 -5.18 -1.85 15.31
CA THR A 80 -6.58 -1.54 15.07
C THR A 80 -6.99 -1.78 13.61
N PRO A 81 -8.27 -2.11 13.37
CA PRO A 81 -8.81 -2.26 12.02
C PRO A 81 -8.70 -0.95 11.20
N PHE A 82 -8.87 0.20 11.86
CA PHE A 82 -8.73 1.51 11.23
C PHE A 82 -7.33 1.74 10.64
N ALA A 83 -6.28 1.32 11.37
CA ALA A 83 -4.92 1.39 10.86
C ALA A 83 -4.76 0.54 9.60
N ALA A 84 -5.35 -0.66 9.55
CA ALA A 84 -5.29 -1.53 8.37
C ALA A 84 -5.94 -0.87 7.13
N SER A 85 -7.10 -0.23 7.29
CA SER A 85 -7.77 0.47 6.20
C SER A 85 -6.94 1.63 5.64
N LYS A 86 -6.32 2.44 6.52
CA LYS A 86 -5.45 3.54 6.07
C LYS A 86 -4.19 3.00 5.38
N ILE A 87 -3.63 1.86 5.81
CA ILE A 87 -2.50 1.20 5.11
C ILE A 87 -2.87 0.86 3.68
N VAL A 88 -4.05 0.28 3.47
CA VAL A 88 -4.54 -0.07 2.14
C VAL A 88 -4.68 1.17 1.26
N GLU A 89 -5.23 2.27 1.78
CA GLU A 89 -5.35 3.54 1.05
C GLU A 89 -3.98 4.01 0.52
N THR A 90 -2.95 4.03 1.38
CA THR A 90 -1.59 4.42 0.96
C THR A 90 -0.96 3.43 -0.02
N LEU A 91 -1.35 2.16 0.01
CA LEU A 91 -0.88 1.17 -0.95
C LEU A 91 -1.55 1.34 -2.30
N VAL A 92 -2.84 1.63 -2.32
CA VAL A 92 -3.60 1.92 -3.55
C VAL A 92 -2.96 3.09 -4.28
N GLU A 93 -2.66 4.18 -3.57
CA GLU A 93 -1.96 5.35 -4.14
C GLU A 93 -0.63 4.98 -4.82
N LYS A 94 0.16 4.09 -4.20
CA LYS A 94 1.43 3.60 -4.77
C LYS A 94 1.21 2.68 -5.97
N LEU A 95 0.13 1.90 -5.96
CA LEU A 95 -0.18 0.89 -6.98
C LEU A 95 -0.95 1.45 -8.18
N ASN A 96 -1.50 2.67 -8.11
CA ASN A 96 -2.24 3.31 -9.20
C ASN A 96 -1.47 3.31 -10.54
N LYS A 97 -0.14 3.38 -10.50
CA LYS A 97 0.71 3.39 -11.71
C LYS A 97 0.92 1.98 -12.32
N SER A 98 0.65 0.92 -11.56
CA SER A 98 1.01 -0.44 -11.91
C SER A 98 -0.04 -1.20 -12.75
N GLY A 99 -1.30 -0.75 -12.73
CA GLY A 99 -2.39 -1.35 -13.50
C GLY A 99 -2.94 -2.68 -12.96
N LEU A 100 -2.63 -3.01 -11.69
CA LEU A 100 -3.06 -4.23 -11.02
C LEU A 100 -4.57 -4.21 -10.73
N LYS A 101 -5.30 -5.25 -11.16
CA LYS A 101 -6.76 -5.34 -10.99
C LYS A 101 -7.19 -6.61 -10.28
N ASP A 102 -6.68 -7.75 -10.74
CA ASP A 102 -7.05 -9.06 -10.23
C ASP A 102 -6.03 -9.52 -9.18
N VAL A 103 -6.51 -9.96 -8.02
CA VAL A 103 -5.63 -10.21 -6.88
C VAL A 103 -6.01 -11.46 -6.12
N ILE A 104 -4.99 -12.23 -5.74
CA ILE A 104 -5.12 -13.33 -4.77
C ILE A 104 -4.61 -12.84 -3.42
N VAL A 105 -5.42 -12.97 -2.38
CA VAL A 105 -5.06 -12.51 -1.03
C VAL A 105 -4.61 -13.69 -0.18
N TYR A 106 -3.43 -13.57 0.41
CA TYR A 106 -2.85 -14.49 1.37
C TYR A 106 -2.80 -13.84 2.73
N VAL A 107 -3.41 -14.46 3.73
CA VAL A 107 -3.49 -13.91 5.08
C VAL A 107 -2.69 -14.76 6.05
N ASN A 108 -1.89 -14.11 6.89
CA ASN A 108 -1.11 -14.76 7.93
C ASN A 108 -1.38 -14.10 9.29
N GLY A 109 -1.88 -14.90 10.24
CA GLY A 109 -2.13 -14.51 11.62
C GLY A 109 -3.59 -14.09 11.89
N ILE A 110 -3.86 -13.86 13.18
CA ILE A 110 -5.21 -13.63 13.74
C ILE A 110 -5.43 -12.18 14.21
N GLY A 111 -4.55 -11.25 13.82
CA GLY A 111 -4.63 -9.84 14.25
C GLY A 111 -5.87 -9.10 13.74
N GLY A 112 -6.27 -8.03 14.45
CA GLY A 112 -7.49 -7.26 14.17
C GLY A 112 -7.52 -6.56 12.80
N GLY A 113 -6.38 -6.40 12.13
CA GLY A 113 -6.30 -5.82 10.79
C GLY A 113 -6.62 -6.77 9.63
N ARG A 114 -6.89 -8.05 9.92
CA ARG A 114 -7.10 -9.11 8.92
C ARG A 114 -8.25 -8.83 7.95
N ASP A 115 -9.47 -8.78 8.48
CA ASP A 115 -10.69 -8.61 7.67
C ASP A 115 -10.79 -7.19 7.10
N SER A 116 -10.39 -6.20 7.89
CA SER A 116 -10.39 -4.78 7.46
C SER A 116 -9.49 -4.53 6.26
N ALA A 117 -8.33 -5.18 6.17
CA ALA A 117 -7.47 -5.05 5.00
C ALA A 117 -8.15 -5.58 3.72
N ILE A 118 -8.77 -6.77 3.79
CA ILE A 118 -9.47 -7.39 2.66
C ILE A 118 -10.62 -6.50 2.19
N ARG A 119 -11.48 -6.08 3.11
CA ARG A 119 -12.61 -5.19 2.81
C ARG A 119 -12.15 -3.87 2.21
N SER A 120 -11.07 -3.29 2.74
CA SER A 120 -10.52 -2.06 2.18
C SER A 120 -10.02 -2.26 0.75
N PHE A 121 -9.37 -3.38 0.40
CA PHE A 121 -8.98 -3.63 -1.00
C PHE A 121 -10.19 -3.77 -1.93
N MET A 122 -11.25 -4.45 -1.48
CA MET A 122 -12.51 -4.55 -2.25
C MET A 122 -13.13 -3.17 -2.50
N ASN A 123 -13.17 -2.32 -1.47
CA ASN A 123 -13.74 -0.97 -1.58
C ASN A 123 -12.97 -0.06 -2.56
N HIS A 124 -11.68 -0.32 -2.79
CA HIS A 124 -10.86 0.43 -3.74
C HIS A 124 -10.87 -0.18 -5.16
N GLY A 125 -11.75 -1.14 -5.44
CA GLY A 125 -11.99 -1.66 -6.79
C GLY A 125 -11.04 -2.77 -7.25
N TYR A 126 -10.30 -3.41 -6.33
CA TYR A 126 -9.55 -4.62 -6.65
C TYR A 126 -10.47 -5.84 -6.67
N ASN A 127 -10.33 -6.67 -7.70
CA ASN A 127 -11.08 -7.91 -7.83
C ASN A 127 -10.35 -9.04 -7.09
N ILE A 128 -10.95 -9.54 -6.01
CA ILE A 128 -10.36 -10.61 -5.19
C ILE A 128 -10.79 -11.96 -5.75
N LEU A 129 -9.83 -12.69 -6.33
CA LEU A 129 -10.06 -14.01 -6.92
C LEU A 129 -10.19 -15.11 -5.85
N ALA A 130 -9.32 -15.06 -4.84
CA ALA A 130 -9.28 -16.03 -3.76
C ALA A 130 -8.71 -15.42 -2.48
N ILE A 131 -9.15 -15.96 -1.33
CA ILE A 131 -8.66 -15.61 0.00
C ILE A 131 -8.10 -16.89 0.62
N ASN A 132 -6.78 -16.96 0.76
CA ASN A 132 -6.06 -18.10 1.32
C ASN A 132 -5.52 -17.74 2.70
N ASP A 133 -5.84 -18.55 3.71
CA ASP A 133 -5.19 -18.46 5.02
C ASP A 133 -3.92 -19.31 5.04
N VAL A 134 -2.78 -18.65 5.22
CA VAL A 134 -1.44 -19.25 5.31
C VAL A 134 -0.86 -19.10 6.72
N THR A 135 -1.72 -18.99 7.74
CA THR A 135 -1.29 -18.98 9.14
C THR A 135 -0.61 -20.31 9.50
N PRO A 136 0.67 -20.30 9.90
CA PRO A 136 1.42 -21.53 10.13
C PRO A 136 0.91 -22.26 11.37
N VAL A 137 0.55 -23.53 11.21
CA VAL A 137 0.20 -24.44 12.31
C VAL A 137 1.38 -25.39 12.51
N ALA A 138 2.02 -25.35 13.68
CA ALA A 138 3.15 -26.20 13.99
C ALA A 138 2.69 -27.60 14.44
N HIS A 139 3.22 -28.65 13.81
CA HIS A 139 3.00 -30.05 14.19
C HIS A 139 3.99 -30.48 15.28
N ASN A 140 3.68 -30.19 16.54
CA ASN A 140 4.54 -30.52 17.70
C ASN A 140 6.00 -30.07 17.55
N GLY A 141 6.20 -28.87 16.98
CA GLY A 141 7.52 -28.26 16.77
C GLY A 141 8.13 -27.67 18.05
N PRO A 142 8.88 -26.56 17.97
CA PRO A 142 9.52 -25.95 19.14
C PRO A 142 8.53 -25.63 20.26
N THR A 143 8.95 -25.91 21.51
CA THR A 143 8.15 -25.63 22.70
C THR A 143 7.76 -24.15 22.77
N ARG A 144 6.45 -23.89 22.95
CA ARG A 144 5.93 -22.51 23.09
C ARG A 144 6.54 -21.84 24.32
N LYS A 145 6.75 -20.52 24.24
CA LYS A 145 7.22 -19.73 25.39
C LYS A 145 6.27 -19.89 26.58
N LYS A 146 6.84 -19.95 27.78
CA LYS A 146 6.09 -20.04 29.04
C LYS A 146 5.01 -18.94 29.08
N PRO A 147 3.77 -19.24 29.51
CA PRO A 147 2.71 -18.23 29.59
C PRO A 147 3.15 -17.09 30.49
N ARG A 148 2.85 -15.86 30.04
CA ARG A 148 3.18 -14.65 30.79
C ARG A 148 2.31 -14.59 32.04
N ARG A 149 2.92 -14.40 33.20
CA ARG A 149 2.23 -14.11 34.46
C ARG A 149 2.10 -12.60 34.53
N VAL A 150 0.89 -12.08 34.39
CA VAL A 150 0.58 -10.64 34.43
C VAL A 150 -0.32 -10.40 35.61
#